data_AF-A0A0F9T9S3-F1
#
_entry.id   AF-A0A0F9T9S3-F1
#
_cell.length_a   1.000
_cell.length_b   1.000
_cell.length_c   1.000
_cell.angle_alpha   90.00
_cell.angle_beta   90.00
_cell.angle_gamma   90.00
#
_symmetry.space_group_name_H-M   'P 1'
#
loop_
_entity.id
_entity.type
_entity.pdbx_description
1 polymer ?
#
loop_
_entity_poly.entity_id
_entity_poly.type
_entity_poly.pdbx_seq_one_letter_code
_entity_poly.pdbx_strand_id
1 'polypeptide(L)'
;MKEFKNDTGIYPVEYKVLIRLDPIDGKTGSIFLPDDHLTRKQMAQPVATLIACGALAFQDPQGDGEKWPDAPKPGDKIIVGKYDGMPPGADDIENLLRICNDTDVVAVVR
;
A
#
# COMPACT_ATOMS: atom_id res chain seq x y z
N MET A 1 -2.76 22.77 3.06
CA MET A 1 -2.84 21.30 3.15
C MET A 1 -1.55 20.82 3.80
N LYS A 2 -1.60 19.98 4.84
CA LYS A 2 -0.38 19.39 5.41
C LYS A 2 0.19 18.40 4.40
N GLU A 3 1.47 18.55 4.07
CA GLU A 3 2.20 17.60 3.23
C GLU A 3 2.30 16.26 3.97
N PHE A 4 1.97 15.16 3.29
CA PHE A 4 2.09 13.83 3.86
C PHE A 4 3.59 13.50 4.03
N LYS A 5 4.00 13.13 5.25
CA LYS A 5 5.40 12.82 5.55
C LYS A 5 5.58 11.30 5.62
N ASN A 6 6.46 10.77 4.76
CA ASN A 6 6.93 9.40 4.89
C ASN A 6 7.87 9.29 6.11
N ASP A 7 7.46 8.52 7.13
CA ASP A 7 8.20 8.28 8.37
C ASP A 7 8.99 6.96 8.37
N THR A 8 8.90 6.18 7.29
CA THR A 8 9.47 4.82 7.21
C THR A 8 10.96 4.81 6.86
N GLY A 9 11.47 5.90 6.25
CA GLY A 9 12.81 5.92 5.67
C GLY A 9 12.97 5.08 4.39
N ILE A 10 11.89 4.46 3.89
CA ILE A 10 11.91 3.61 2.69
C ILE A 10 11.36 4.40 1.50
N TYR A 11 12.10 4.39 0.39
CA TYR A 11 11.74 5.08 -0.84
C TYR A 11 11.78 4.09 -2.01
N PRO A 12 10.62 3.73 -2.59
CA PRO A 12 10.57 2.83 -3.75
C PRO A 12 11.20 3.50 -4.98
N VAL A 13 11.63 2.67 -5.93
CA VAL A 13 12.30 3.12 -7.17
C VAL A 13 11.47 2.76 -8.40
N GLU A 14 11.75 3.42 -9.52
CA GLU A 14 11.05 3.22 -10.81
C GLU A 14 9.53 3.27 -10.66
N TYR A 15 8.83 2.23 -11.10
CA TYR A 15 7.38 2.06 -11.09
C TYR A 15 6.84 1.48 -9.77
N LYS A 16 7.66 1.37 -8.73
CA LYS A 16 7.25 0.76 -7.46
C LYS A 16 6.57 1.77 -6.55
N VAL A 17 5.71 1.28 -5.67
CA VAL A 17 5.06 2.06 -4.61
C VAL A 17 5.22 1.37 -3.26
N LEU A 18 5.28 2.18 -2.21
CA LEU A 18 5.29 1.73 -0.82
C LEU A 18 3.91 2.03 -0.24
N ILE A 19 3.25 1.02 0.30
CA ILE A 19 1.91 1.10 0.87
C ILE A 19 1.91 0.59 2.31
N ARG A 20 0.94 1.03 3.10
CA ARG A 20 0.66 0.51 4.45
C ARG A 20 -0.77 -0.03 4.47
N LEU A 21 -0.94 -1.34 4.67
CA LEU A 21 -2.26 -1.95 4.75
C LEU A 21 -3.02 -1.43 5.98
N ASP A 22 -4.32 -1.26 5.85
CA ASP A 22 -5.14 -0.88 7.00
C ASP A 22 -5.26 -2.06 7.97
N PRO A 23 -5.07 -1.84 9.28
CA PRO A 23 -5.20 -2.91 10.25
C PRO A 23 -6.63 -3.45 10.26
N ILE A 24 -6.77 -4.76 10.28
CA ILE A 24 -8.05 -5.42 10.48
C ILE A 24 -8.25 -5.55 11.99
N ASP A 25 -9.42 -5.12 12.46
CA ASP A 25 -9.79 -5.31 13.86
C ASP A 25 -9.88 -6.81 14.19
N GLY A 26 -9.21 -7.22 15.26
CA GLY A 26 -9.09 -8.62 15.69
C GLY A 26 -10.41 -9.25 16.15
N LYS A 27 -11.46 -8.43 16.20
CA LYS A 27 -12.72 -8.73 16.86
C LYS A 27 -13.85 -8.78 15.83
N THR A 28 -14.61 -9.87 15.85
CA THR A 28 -15.90 -9.96 15.15
C THR A 28 -16.99 -10.23 16.18
N GLY A 29 -17.73 -9.19 16.58
CA GLY A 29 -18.69 -9.28 17.69
C GLY A 29 -17.98 -9.42 19.04
N SER A 30 -18.23 -10.49 19.79
CA SER A 30 -17.55 -10.81 21.06
C SER A 30 -16.44 -11.87 20.92
N ILE A 31 -16.17 -12.34 19.70
CA ILE A 31 -15.24 -13.43 19.42
C ILE A 31 -13.86 -12.85 19.06
N PHE A 32 -12.83 -13.33 19.75
CA PHE A 32 -11.43 -13.12 19.38
C PHE A 32 -11.02 -14.14 18.32
N LEU A 33 -10.45 -13.66 17.22
CA LEU A 33 -9.93 -14.52 16.16
C LEU A 33 -8.54 -15.06 16.54
N PRO A 34 -8.21 -16.33 16.22
CA PRO A 34 -6.87 -16.86 16.41
C PRO A 34 -5.83 -16.10 15.57
N ASP A 35 -4.61 -15.95 16.10
CA ASP A 35 -3.53 -15.14 15.52
C ASP A 35 -3.21 -15.52 14.06
N ASP A 36 -3.19 -16.81 13.73
CA ASP A 36 -2.95 -17.29 12.36
C ASP A 36 -4.03 -16.83 11.37
N HIS A 37 -5.29 -16.83 11.81
CA HIS A 37 -6.41 -16.43 10.98
C HIS A 37 -6.46 -14.92 10.80
N LEU A 38 -6.10 -14.16 11.84
CA LEU A 38 -5.92 -12.72 11.76
C LEU A 38 -4.78 -12.35 10.82
N THR A 39 -3.64 -13.02 10.93
CA THR A 39 -2.50 -12.79 10.05
C THR A 39 -2.86 -13.01 8.58
N ARG A 40 -3.54 -14.14 8.27
CA ARG A 40 -4.00 -14.40 6.89
C ARG A 40 -5.01 -13.38 6.39
N LYS A 41 -5.93 -12.94 7.25
CA LYS A 41 -6.90 -11.88 6.89
C LYS A 41 -6.19 -10.55 6.66
N GLN A 42 -5.26 -10.18 7.52
CA GLN A 42 -4.49 -8.95 7.42
C GLN A 42 -3.68 -8.91 6.12
N MET A 43 -3.06 -10.03 5.75
CA MET A 43 -2.37 -10.21 4.47
C MET A 43 -3.30 -10.09 3.26
N ALA A 44 -4.59 -10.36 3.43
CA ALA A 44 -5.61 -10.27 2.40
C ALA A 44 -6.40 -8.95 2.43
N GLN A 45 -6.03 -7.99 3.28
CA GLN A 45 -6.63 -6.66 3.34
C GLN A 45 -6.36 -5.91 2.03
N PRO A 46 -7.38 -5.53 1.25
CA PRO A 46 -7.16 -4.77 0.03
C PRO A 46 -7.00 -3.25 0.26
N VAL A 47 -7.45 -2.72 1.40
CA VAL A 47 -7.37 -1.27 1.68
C VAL A 47 -6.00 -0.92 2.24
N ALA A 48 -5.35 0.09 1.64
CA ALA A 48 -4.05 0.57 2.07
C ALA A 48 -3.96 2.10 2.00
N THR A 49 -2.93 2.64 2.63
CA THR A 49 -2.51 4.04 2.48
C THR A 49 -1.25 4.08 1.63
N LEU A 50 -1.24 4.92 0.59
CA LEU A 50 -0.04 5.14 -0.22
C LEU A 50 0.97 5.96 0.58
N ILE A 51 2.18 5.43 0.79
CA ILE A 51 3.21 6.08 1.62
C ILE A 51 4.25 6.80 0.77
N ALA A 52 4.70 6.16 -0.31
CA ALA A 52 5.67 6.74 -1.22
C ALA A 52 5.56 6.12 -2.62
N CYS A 53 6.01 6.88 -3.63
CA CYS A 53 6.02 6.48 -5.03
C CYS A 53 7.44 6.55 -5.56
N GLY A 54 7.80 5.59 -6.41
CA GLY A 54 9.01 5.67 -7.20
C GLY A 54 8.92 6.79 -8.23
N ALA A 55 10.07 7.16 -8.78
CA ALA A 55 10.18 8.30 -9.68
C ALA A 55 9.32 8.14 -10.96
N LEU A 56 9.05 6.91 -11.38
CA LEU A 56 8.30 6.59 -12.61
C LEU A 56 6.90 6.04 -12.32
N ALA A 57 6.52 5.89 -11.05
CA ALA A 57 5.22 5.33 -10.69
C ALA A 57 4.06 6.18 -11.23
N PHE A 58 3.09 5.50 -11.83
CA PHE A 58 1.90 6.01 -12.50
C PHE A 58 2.17 6.84 -13.75
N GLN A 59 3.34 6.70 -14.37
CA GLN A 59 3.63 7.25 -15.68
C GLN A 59 3.28 6.25 -16.77
N ASP A 60 2.87 6.73 -17.94
CA ASP A 60 2.79 5.87 -19.12
C ASP A 60 4.21 5.43 -19.54
N PRO A 61 4.52 4.12 -19.58
CA PRO A 61 5.82 3.62 -20.01
C PRO A 61 6.21 4.03 -21.44
N GLN A 62 5.23 4.43 -22.26
CA GLN A 62 5.38 4.86 -23.65
C GLN A 62 5.16 6.38 -23.81
N GLY A 63 4.84 7.08 -22.72
CA GLY A 63 4.48 8.50 -22.72
C GLY A 63 5.67 9.45 -22.56
N ASP A 64 5.35 10.72 -22.36
CA ASP A 64 6.26 11.84 -22.17
C ASP A 64 6.83 11.97 -20.73
N GLY A 65 6.52 11.01 -19.87
CA GLY A 65 6.88 11.01 -18.45
C GLY A 65 5.85 11.70 -17.55
N GLU A 66 4.70 12.15 -18.08
CA GLU A 66 3.61 12.63 -17.25
C GLU A 66 2.91 11.50 -16.49
N LYS A 67 2.48 11.81 -15.26
CA LYS A 67 1.65 10.89 -14.47
C LYS A 67 0.21 10.90 -14.97
N TRP A 68 -0.49 9.79 -14.76
CA TRP A 68 -1.91 9.71 -15.08
C TRP A 68 -2.72 10.79 -14.34
N PRO A 69 -3.78 11.35 -14.96
CA PRO A 69 -4.59 12.41 -14.35
C PRO A 69 -5.23 12.04 -13.00
N ASP A 70 -5.44 10.75 -12.77
CA ASP A 70 -6.03 10.18 -11.56
C ASP A 70 -5.01 9.45 -10.67
N ALA A 71 -3.71 9.59 -10.97
CA ALA A 71 -2.65 8.99 -10.18
C ALA A 71 -2.77 9.38 -8.69
N PRO A 72 -2.77 8.41 -7.76
CA PRO A 72 -2.82 8.71 -6.33
C PRO A 72 -1.52 9.40 -5.87
N LYS A 73 -1.63 10.15 -4.79
CA LYS A 73 -0.49 10.77 -4.12
C LYS A 73 -0.25 10.15 -2.73
N PRO A 74 0.97 10.25 -2.20
CA PRO A 74 1.24 9.88 -0.81
C PRO A 74 0.21 10.50 0.16
N GLY A 75 -0.33 9.65 1.03
CA GLY A 75 -1.41 9.96 1.97
C GLY A 75 -2.80 9.55 1.50
N ASP A 76 -3.00 9.28 0.21
CA ASP A 76 -4.30 8.82 -0.29
C ASP A 76 -4.59 7.38 0.17
N LYS A 77 -5.88 7.11 0.36
CA LYS A 77 -6.38 5.75 0.54
C LYS A 77 -6.55 5.08 -0.82
N ILE A 78 -6.08 3.85 -0.92
CA ILE A 78 -6.07 3.08 -2.15
C ILE A 78 -6.56 1.66 -1.90
N ILE A 79 -6.99 1.01 -2.98
CA ILE A 79 -7.31 -0.41 -3.02
C ILE A 79 -6.24 -1.10 -3.86
N VAL A 80 -5.64 -2.16 -3.31
CA VAL A 80 -4.67 -3.01 -3.98
C VAL A 80 -5.19 -4.44 -4.09
N GLY A 81 -4.60 -5.24 -4.98
CA GLY A 81 -4.90 -6.66 -5.06
C GLY A 81 -4.51 -7.40 -3.78
N LYS A 82 -5.21 -8.51 -3.50
CA LYS A 82 -4.93 -9.32 -2.32
C LYS A 82 -3.58 -9.99 -2.48
N TYR A 83 -2.78 -9.99 -1.40
CA TYR A 83 -1.45 -10.57 -1.37
C TYR A 83 -0.41 -9.89 -2.27
N ASP A 84 -0.74 -8.74 -2.87
CA ASP A 84 0.21 -8.02 -3.69
C ASP A 84 1.31 -7.36 -2.86
N GLY A 85 2.48 -7.30 -3.48
CA GLY A 85 3.69 -6.73 -2.90
C GLY A 85 4.40 -7.63 -1.88
N MET A 86 5.61 -7.21 -1.55
CA MET A 86 6.47 -7.89 -0.58
C MET A 86 6.73 -6.98 0.62
N PRO A 87 6.91 -7.53 1.84
CA PRO A 87 7.43 -6.74 2.95
C PRO A 87 8.84 -6.22 2.60
N PRO A 88 9.19 -4.98 2.97
CA PRO A 88 10.50 -4.39 2.65
C PRO A 88 11.67 -5.02 3.43
N GLY A 89 11.39 -5.88 4.42
CA GLY A 89 12.37 -6.68 5.14
C GLY A 89 11.75 -7.94 5.73
N ALA A 90 12.60 -8.88 6.16
CA ALA A 90 12.15 -10.00 6.99
C ALA A 90 11.55 -9.42 8.29
N ASP A 91 10.38 -9.91 8.68
CA ASP A 91 9.66 -9.53 9.90
C ASP A 91 8.91 -8.18 9.90
N ASP A 92 8.79 -7.49 8.76
CA ASP A 92 8.00 -6.24 8.68
C ASP A 92 6.48 -6.46 8.57
N ILE A 93 5.98 -7.53 9.20
CA ILE A 93 4.55 -7.81 9.32
C ILE A 93 3.90 -6.79 10.26
N GLU A 94 4.60 -6.32 11.30
CA GLU A 94 4.03 -5.41 12.31
C GLU A 94 3.70 -4.03 11.75
N ASN A 95 4.53 -3.47 10.86
CA ASN A 95 4.28 -2.15 10.29
C ASN A 95 3.32 -2.18 9.09
N LEU A 96 2.85 -3.38 8.69
CA LEU A 96 1.92 -3.59 7.58
C LEU A 96 2.39 -2.98 6.25
N LEU A 97 3.70 -2.82 6.07
CA LEU A 97 4.29 -2.21 4.88
C LEU A 97 4.43 -3.22 3.75
N ARG A 98 4.14 -2.78 2.52
CA ARG A 98 4.38 -3.55 1.30
C ARG A 98 4.97 -2.68 0.22
N ILE A 99 5.91 -3.24 -0.53
CA ILE A 99 6.39 -2.69 -1.80
C ILE A 99 5.73 -3.49 -2.92
N CYS A 100 5.00 -2.81 -3.81
CA CYS A 100 4.34 -3.38 -4.98
C CYS A 100 4.59 -2.53 -6.23
N ASN A 101 4.14 -2.99 -7.40
CA ASN A 101 4.10 -2.13 -8.58
C ASN A 101 2.96 -1.12 -8.44
N ASP A 102 3.12 0.03 -9.07
CA ASP A 102 2.04 0.99 -9.27
C ASP A 102 0.81 0.38 -9.96
N THR A 103 1.01 -0.56 -10.88
CA THR A 103 -0.04 -1.31 -11.58
C THR A 103 -0.88 -2.20 -10.66
N ASP A 104 -0.39 -2.51 -9.46
CA ASP A 104 -1.12 -3.32 -8.46
C ASP A 104 -2.15 -2.47 -7.69
N VAL A 105 -2.13 -1.14 -7.89
CA VAL A 105 -3.14 -0.22 -7.37
C VAL A 105 -4.36 -0.21 -8.29
N VAL A 106 -5.50 -0.64 -7.73
CA VAL A 106 -6.74 -0.86 -8.47
C VAL A 106 -7.67 0.36 -8.41
N ALA A 107 -7.68 1.09 -7.30
CA ALA A 107 -8.53 2.27 -7.13
C ALA A 107 -8.02 3.22 -6.05
N VAL A 108 -8.48 4.48 -6.13
CA VAL A 108 -8.30 5.50 -5.09
C VAL A 108 -9.64 5.72 -4.36
N VAL A 109 -9.62 5.72 -3.03
CA VAL A 109 -10.80 5.96 -2.18
C VAL A 109 -10.87 7.46 -1.87
N ARG A 110 -11.98 8.12 -2.23
CA ARG A 110 -12.21 9.56 -2.08
C ARG A 110 -13.44 9.86 -1.23
#